data_AF-A0A5B0SFV0-F1
#
_entry.id   AF-A0A5B0SFV0-F1
#
_cell.length_a   1.000
_cell.length_b   1.000
_cell.length_c   1.000
_cell.angle_alpha   90.00
_cell.angle_beta   90.00
_cell.angle_gamma   90.00
#
_symmetry.space_group_name_H-M   'P 1'
#
loop_
_entity.id
_entity.type
_entity.pdbx_description
1 polymer ?
#
loop_
_entity_poly.entity_id
_entity_poly.type
_entity_poly.pdbx_seq_one_letter_code
_entity_poly.pdbx_strand_id
1 'polypeptide(L)'
;MSTLRAPNHPTIISGIFEPTADSVPESQRGNQYGVLTTPSFFQCAGYLEQEPTDFEVNLITNTALNNVLQVGELCMISGRLIVLNDGSTPTLTYNHDTIVQIPRQGTASSKTTNRTAAVGLGHVVERVELMVSDGETGTQLDVIVAHNNCDAIVS
;
A
#
# COMPACT_ATOMS: atom_id res chain seq x y z
N MET A 1 14.37 27.51 -9.67
CA MET A 1 15.40 26.45 -9.58
C MET A 1 14.69 25.17 -9.23
N SER A 2 14.63 24.19 -10.14
CA SER A 2 14.05 22.89 -9.82
C SER A 2 15.00 22.19 -8.83
N THR A 3 14.51 21.95 -7.62
CA THR A 3 15.19 21.06 -6.69
C THR A 3 15.09 19.65 -7.26
N LEU A 4 16.17 19.13 -7.83
CA LEU A 4 16.33 17.71 -8.16
C LEU A 4 16.20 16.91 -6.86
N ARG A 5 14.97 16.48 -6.53
CA ARG A 5 14.70 15.56 -5.43
C ARG A 5 15.06 14.16 -5.93
N ALA A 6 16.06 13.53 -5.32
CA ALA A 6 16.49 12.20 -5.74
C ALA A 6 15.30 11.22 -5.60
N PRO A 7 14.98 10.42 -6.63
CA PRO A 7 13.91 9.43 -6.53
C PRO A 7 14.24 8.42 -5.43
N ASN A 8 13.22 7.98 -4.68
CA ASN A 8 13.46 6.99 -3.63
C ASN A 8 13.47 5.56 -4.18
N HIS A 9 14.13 4.68 -3.44
CA HIS A 9 13.97 3.24 -3.59
C HIS A 9 12.51 2.82 -3.32
N PRO A 10 12.04 1.72 -3.95
CA PRO A 10 10.72 1.16 -3.67
C PRO A 10 10.52 0.90 -2.17
N THR A 11 9.33 1.22 -1.67
CA THR A 11 8.94 0.96 -0.28
C THR A 11 8.39 -0.45 -0.18
N ILE A 12 8.83 -1.22 0.81
CA ILE A 12 8.22 -2.51 1.10
C ILE A 12 6.94 -2.26 1.88
N ILE A 13 5.82 -2.79 1.41
CA ILE A 13 4.54 -2.76 2.13
C ILE A 13 4.13 -4.18 2.47
N SER A 14 3.54 -4.36 3.64
CA SER A 14 2.82 -5.56 4.05
C SER A 14 1.51 -5.15 4.68
N GLY A 15 0.39 -5.67 4.20
CA GLY A 15 -0.91 -5.28 4.75
C GLY A 15 -2.06 -6.14 4.27
N ILE A 16 -3.27 -5.75 4.67
CA ILE A 16 -4.52 -6.36 4.22
C ILE A 16 -5.08 -5.54 3.06
N PHE A 17 -5.42 -6.24 1.99
CA PHE A 17 -5.95 -5.68 0.75
C PHE A 17 -7.27 -6.34 0.38
N GLU A 18 -8.12 -5.59 -0.30
CA GLU A 18 -9.39 -6.08 -0.85
C GLU A 18 -9.47 -5.75 -2.35
N PRO A 19 -9.51 -6.74 -3.25
CA PRO A 19 -9.69 -6.51 -4.67
C PRO A 19 -11.05 -5.88 -4.96
N THR A 20 -11.06 -4.82 -5.76
CA THR A 20 -12.29 -4.07 -6.11
C THR A 20 -12.84 -4.42 -7.49
N ALA A 21 -12.03 -5.07 -8.32
CA ALA A 21 -12.39 -5.50 -9.66
C ALA A 21 -11.60 -6.75 -10.08
N ASP A 22 -12.06 -7.40 -11.15
CA ASP A 22 -11.41 -8.59 -11.70
C ASP A 22 -9.95 -8.30 -12.09
N SER A 23 -9.10 -9.32 -11.94
CA SER A 23 -7.70 -9.25 -12.35
C SER A 23 -7.60 -9.17 -13.88
N VAL A 24 -6.88 -8.18 -14.40
CA VAL A 24 -6.69 -7.97 -15.84
C VAL A 24 -5.37 -8.60 -16.29
N PRO A 25 -5.39 -9.58 -17.20
CA PRO A 25 -4.17 -10.21 -17.70
C PRO A 25 -3.53 -9.42 -18.83
N GLU A 26 -2.24 -9.14 -18.68
CA GLU A 26 -1.34 -8.74 -19.76
C GLU A 26 -0.57 -9.98 -20.24
N SER A 27 -1.12 -10.65 -21.26
CA SER A 27 -0.48 -11.82 -21.86
C SER A 27 -0.69 -11.86 -23.37
N GLN A 28 0.25 -12.48 -24.08
CA GLN A 28 0.08 -12.78 -25.49
C GLN A 28 -0.89 -13.95 -25.65
N ARG A 29 -1.69 -13.91 -26.72
CA ARG A 29 -2.71 -14.92 -27.01
C ARG A 29 -2.08 -16.33 -27.03
N GLY A 30 -2.63 -17.23 -26.22
CA GLY A 30 -2.17 -18.63 -26.11
C GLY A 30 -1.22 -18.91 -24.95
N ASN A 31 -0.80 -17.89 -24.18
CA ASN A 31 0.00 -18.09 -22.99
C ASN A 31 -0.87 -18.46 -21.78
N GLN A 32 -0.35 -19.34 -20.92
CA GLN A 32 -0.97 -19.70 -19.64
C GLN A 32 -0.43 -18.88 -18.47
N TYR A 33 0.62 -18.09 -18.70
CA TYR A 33 1.29 -17.23 -17.72
C TYR A 33 1.34 -15.80 -18.24
N GLY A 34 1.33 -14.84 -17.33
CA GLY A 34 1.46 -13.43 -17.65
C GLY A 34 1.40 -12.55 -16.41
N VAL A 35 1.49 -11.24 -16.66
CA VAL A 35 1.31 -10.25 -15.61
C VAL A 35 -0.19 -10.07 -15.38
N LEU A 36 -0.61 -10.17 -14.13
CA LEU A 36 -1.96 -9.84 -13.68
C LEU A 36 -1.90 -8.50 -12.93
N THR A 37 -2.80 -7.59 -13.30
CA THR A 37 -3.03 -6.35 -12.57
C THR A 37 -4.41 -6.41 -11.92
N THR A 38 -4.48 -6.25 -10.60
CA THR A 38 -5.72 -6.30 -9.84
C THR A 38 -5.92 -4.98 -9.09
N PRO A 39 -6.96 -4.19 -9.41
CA PRO A 39 -7.33 -3.02 -8.62
C PRO A 39 -7.73 -3.40 -7.20
N SER A 40 -7.23 -2.66 -6.21
CA SER A 40 -7.45 -2.94 -4.79
C SER A 40 -7.29 -1.67 -3.94
N PHE A 41 -7.46 -1.80 -2.63
CA PHE A 41 -7.15 -0.76 -1.65
C PHE A 41 -6.66 -1.39 -0.33
N PHE A 42 -6.02 -0.56 0.50
CA PHE A 42 -5.80 -0.83 1.92
C PHE A 42 -6.33 0.33 2.76
N GLN A 43 -6.77 0.06 3.99
CA GLN A 43 -7.41 1.04 4.85
C GLN A 43 -6.50 1.61 5.93
N CYS A 44 -6.46 2.93 6.05
CA CYS A 44 -5.83 3.63 7.18
C CYS A 44 -6.78 4.69 7.75
N ALA A 45 -6.74 4.92 9.05
CA ALA A 45 -7.54 5.95 9.74
C ALA A 45 -6.69 6.94 10.55
N GLY A 46 -5.40 7.02 10.23
CA GLY A 46 -4.42 7.79 11.01
C GLY A 46 -4.22 7.22 12.42
N TYR A 47 -3.40 7.92 13.20
CA TYR A 47 -3.05 7.55 14.58
C TYR A 47 -4.26 7.54 15.52
N LEU A 48 -5.18 8.50 15.37
CA LEU A 48 -6.34 8.66 16.25
C LEU A 48 -7.57 7.83 15.83
N GLU A 49 -7.44 7.00 14.78
CA GLU A 49 -8.53 6.19 14.21
C GLU A 49 -9.80 7.00 13.86
N GLN A 50 -9.66 8.27 13.50
CA GLN A 50 -10.80 9.19 13.38
C GLN A 50 -11.54 9.08 12.04
N GLU A 51 -10.82 8.83 10.94
CA GLU A 51 -11.41 8.85 9.60
C GLU A 51 -10.84 7.73 8.72
N PRO A 52 -11.54 6.57 8.62
CA PRO A 52 -11.14 5.49 7.73
C PRO A 52 -11.09 5.97 6.28
N THR A 53 -9.93 5.82 5.66
CA THR A 53 -9.66 6.18 4.28
C THR A 53 -9.14 4.97 3.52
N ASP A 54 -9.72 4.72 2.35
CA ASP A 54 -9.28 3.67 1.42
C ASP A 54 -8.17 4.24 0.52
N PHE A 55 -6.98 3.66 0.59
CA PHE A 55 -5.85 4.01 -0.28
C PHE A 55 -5.80 3.04 -1.45
N GLU A 56 -6.19 3.52 -2.63
CA GLU A 56 -6.21 2.74 -3.87
C GLU A 56 -4.80 2.32 -4.31
N VAL A 57 -4.70 1.09 -4.81
CA VAL A 57 -3.46 0.49 -5.30
C VAL A 57 -3.76 -0.54 -6.38
N ASN A 58 -2.87 -0.67 -7.36
CA ASN A 58 -2.86 -1.77 -8.32
C ASN A 58 -1.91 -2.86 -7.83
N LEU A 59 -2.44 -4.03 -7.52
CA LEU A 59 -1.65 -5.21 -7.17
C LEU A 59 -1.15 -5.87 -8.46
N ILE A 60 0.16 -6.05 -8.59
CA ILE A 60 0.79 -6.60 -9.80
C ILE A 60 1.56 -7.87 -9.44
N THR A 61 1.29 -8.96 -10.17
CA THR A 61 2.07 -10.20 -10.04
C THR A 61 2.23 -10.90 -11.38
N ASN A 62 3.29 -11.70 -11.53
CA ASN A 62 3.48 -12.57 -12.69
C ASN A 62 3.20 -14.01 -12.27
N THR A 63 2.14 -14.61 -12.80
CA THR A 63 1.65 -15.93 -12.38
C THR A 63 0.84 -16.59 -13.50
N ALA A 64 0.29 -17.77 -13.23
CA ALA A 64 -0.65 -18.42 -14.15
C ALA A 64 -1.92 -17.56 -14.27
N LEU A 65 -2.50 -17.43 -15.47
CA LEU A 65 -3.62 -16.50 -15.72
C LEU A 65 -4.92 -16.85 -14.97
N ASN A 66 -4.99 -18.04 -14.39
CA ASN A 66 -6.10 -18.48 -13.53
C ASN A 66 -5.85 -18.23 -12.03
N ASN A 67 -4.65 -17.82 -11.63
CA ASN A 67 -4.28 -17.46 -10.26
C ASN A 67 -4.71 -16.03 -9.93
N VAL A 68 -5.99 -15.74 -10.14
CA VAL A 68 -6.59 -14.42 -9.95
C VAL A 68 -7.03 -14.20 -8.51
N LEU A 69 -6.92 -12.97 -8.03
CA LEU A 69 -7.53 -12.54 -6.78
C LEU A 69 -9.03 -12.32 -7.01
N GLN A 70 -9.87 -12.80 -6.09
CA GLN A 70 -11.32 -12.65 -6.19
C GLN A 70 -11.79 -11.31 -5.63
N VAL A 71 -12.77 -10.71 -6.31
CA VAL A 71 -13.37 -9.43 -5.90
C VAL A 71 -14.00 -9.56 -4.51
N GLY A 72 -13.66 -8.64 -3.61
CA GLY A 72 -14.16 -8.60 -2.24
C GLY A 72 -13.55 -9.63 -1.29
N GLU A 73 -12.57 -10.45 -1.69
CA GLU A 73 -11.84 -11.29 -0.74
C GLU A 73 -10.73 -10.50 -0.03
N LEU A 74 -10.57 -10.72 1.28
CA LEU A 74 -9.49 -10.10 2.04
C LEU A 74 -8.22 -10.95 1.92
N CYS A 75 -7.12 -10.32 1.54
CA CYS A 75 -5.83 -10.99 1.41
C CYS A 75 -4.74 -10.20 2.11
N MET A 76 -3.84 -10.91 2.79
CA MET A 76 -2.59 -10.33 3.29
C MET A 76 -1.53 -10.47 2.21
N ILE A 77 -0.97 -9.35 1.79
CA ILE A 77 0.04 -9.28 0.73
C ILE A 77 1.23 -8.49 1.25
N SER A 78 2.44 -8.98 0.93
CA SER A 78 3.67 -8.20 1.06
C SER A 78 4.33 -8.03 -0.31
N GLY A 79 4.77 -6.81 -0.59
CA GLY A 79 5.30 -6.45 -1.90
C GLY A 79 6.08 -5.15 -1.89
N ARG A 80 6.49 -4.72 -3.08
CA ARG A 80 7.19 -3.45 -3.31
C ARG A 80 6.22 -2.45 -3.91
N LEU A 81 5.99 -1.36 -3.19
CA LEU A 81 5.16 -0.24 -3.61
C LEU A 81 6.02 0.71 -4.47
N ILE A 82 5.47 1.09 -5.62
CA ILE A 82 5.98 2.09 -6.53
C ILE A 82 4.91 3.17 -6.67
N VAL A 83 5.30 4.42 -6.37
CA VAL A 83 4.46 5.61 -6.51
C VAL A 83 5.16 6.53 -7.52
N LEU A 84 4.40 7.04 -8.49
CA LEU A 84 4.88 7.95 -9.53
C LEU A 84 4.41 9.38 -9.28
N ASN A 85 5.12 10.37 -9.82
CA ASN A 85 4.77 11.79 -9.70
C ASN A 85 3.57 12.25 -10.53
N ASP A 86 3.08 11.42 -11.44
CA ASP A 86 1.98 11.74 -12.36
C ASP A 86 0.58 11.62 -11.75
N GLY A 87 0.50 11.23 -10.47
CA GLY A 87 -0.77 11.02 -9.77
C GLY A 87 -1.50 9.74 -10.17
N SER A 88 -0.86 8.86 -10.94
CA SER A 88 -1.38 7.52 -11.22
C SER A 88 -1.52 6.69 -9.94
N THR A 89 -2.47 5.76 -9.95
CA THR A 89 -2.68 4.84 -8.83
C THR A 89 -1.38 4.06 -8.56
N PRO A 90 -0.88 4.07 -7.31
CA PRO A 90 0.31 3.32 -6.93
C PRO A 90 0.27 1.85 -7.33
N THR A 91 1.43 1.26 -7.61
CA THR A 91 1.52 -0.17 -7.95
C THR A 91 2.26 -0.94 -6.87
N LEU A 92 1.72 -2.07 -6.43
CA LEU A 92 2.35 -2.98 -5.48
C LEU A 92 2.69 -4.28 -6.20
N THR A 93 3.98 -4.52 -6.46
CA THR A 93 4.43 -5.79 -7.04
C THR A 93 4.63 -6.83 -5.94
N TYR A 94 4.05 -8.02 -6.10
CA TYR A 94 4.08 -9.09 -5.10
C TYR A 94 4.27 -10.48 -5.71
N ASN A 95 4.64 -11.45 -4.86
CA ASN A 95 4.76 -12.86 -5.25
C ASN A 95 3.46 -13.60 -4.93
N HIS A 96 2.81 -14.18 -5.95
CA HIS A 96 1.51 -14.85 -5.78
C HIS A 96 1.52 -15.95 -4.69
N ASP A 97 2.58 -16.75 -4.62
CA ASP A 97 2.71 -17.87 -3.67
C ASP A 97 2.81 -17.42 -2.19
N THR A 98 2.95 -16.13 -1.94
CA THR A 98 3.07 -15.56 -0.58
C THR A 98 1.77 -14.98 -0.05
N ILE A 99 0.69 -15.00 -0.83
CA ILE A 99 -0.61 -14.49 -0.40
C ILE A 99 -1.17 -15.34 0.74
N VAL A 100 -1.69 -14.68 1.77
CA VAL A 100 -2.49 -15.33 2.81
C VAL A 100 -3.93 -14.86 2.71
N GLN A 101 -4.85 -15.78 2.41
CA GLN A 101 -6.28 -15.48 2.37
C GLN A 101 -6.84 -15.31 3.79
N ILE A 102 -7.62 -14.26 3.99
CA ILE A 102 -8.24 -13.93 5.28
C ILE A 102 -9.73 -14.28 5.19
N PRO A 103 -10.20 -15.29 5.94
CA PRO A 103 -11.61 -15.65 5.92
C PRO A 103 -12.43 -14.55 6.61
N ARG A 104 -13.52 -14.13 5.97
CA ARG A 104 -14.53 -13.29 6.63
C ARG A 104 -15.35 -14.16 7.59
N GLN A 105 -15.26 -13.89 8.91
CA GLN A 105 -16.08 -14.59 9.90
C GLN A 105 -17.46 -13.93 10.02
N GLY A 106 -18.48 -14.55 9.42
CA GLY A 106 -19.88 -14.18 9.59
C GLY A 106 -20.24 -12.80 9.03
N THR A 107 -21.25 -12.15 9.62
CA THR A 107 -21.72 -10.81 9.24
C THR A 107 -20.94 -9.68 9.90
N ALA A 108 -19.97 -9.98 10.76
CA ALA A 108 -19.15 -8.97 11.41
C ALA A 108 -18.07 -8.48 10.44
N SER A 109 -17.98 -7.16 10.25
CA SER A 109 -16.88 -6.56 9.48
C SER A 109 -15.56 -6.88 10.19
N SER A 110 -14.63 -7.49 9.46
CA SER A 110 -13.26 -7.68 9.97
C SER A 110 -12.60 -6.30 10.07
N LYS A 111 -11.98 -5.95 11.21
CA LYS A 111 -11.26 -4.66 11.35
C LYS A 111 -9.99 -4.68 10.49
N THR A 112 -10.10 -4.19 9.27
CA THR A 112 -9.07 -4.08 8.23
C THR A 112 -8.29 -2.76 8.31
N THR A 113 -8.83 -1.75 8.96
CA THR A 113 -8.22 -0.44 9.13
C THR A 113 -6.93 -0.50 9.96
N ASN A 114 -5.91 0.25 9.53
CA ASN A 114 -4.60 0.34 10.18
C ASN A 114 -3.89 -1.02 10.29
N ARG A 115 -4.09 -1.90 9.29
CA ARG A 115 -3.44 -3.21 9.19
C ARG A 115 -2.32 -3.25 8.16
N THR A 116 -1.77 -2.10 7.81
CA THR A 116 -0.70 -1.95 6.82
C THR A 116 0.56 -1.43 7.48
N ALA A 117 1.68 -2.08 7.20
CA ALA A 117 3.03 -1.66 7.58
C ALA A 117 3.84 -1.32 6.33
N ALA A 118 4.65 -0.27 6.43
CA ALA A 118 5.54 0.17 5.36
C ALA A 118 6.97 0.31 5.89
N VAL A 119 7.95 -0.14 5.10
CA VAL A 119 9.38 -0.03 5.38
C VAL A 119 10.07 0.55 4.15
N GLY A 120 10.64 1.73 4.30
CA GLY A 120 11.31 2.44 3.22
C GLY A 120 12.10 3.64 3.71
N LEU A 121 12.82 4.29 2.79
CA LEU A 121 13.53 5.53 3.08
C LEU A 121 12.57 6.70 2.91
N GLY A 122 12.51 7.57 3.91
CA GLY A 122 11.78 8.83 3.87
C GLY A 122 12.60 9.95 4.46
N HIS A 123 12.07 11.17 4.41
CA HIS A 123 12.63 12.30 5.14
C HIS A 123 11.56 12.99 5.95
N VAL A 124 11.97 13.58 7.06
CA VAL A 124 11.08 14.35 7.93
C VAL A 124 10.71 15.66 7.26
N VAL A 125 9.41 15.93 7.13
CA VAL A 125 8.87 17.20 6.60
C VAL A 125 8.27 18.07 7.70
N GLU A 126 7.79 17.46 8.78
CA GLU A 126 7.27 18.17 9.95
C GLU A 126 7.66 17.44 11.24
N ARG A 127 7.91 18.20 12.30
CA ARG A 127 8.20 17.68 13.63
C ARG A 127 7.54 18.57 14.69
N VAL A 128 6.89 17.96 15.67
CA VAL A 128 6.25 18.66 16.78
C VAL A 128 6.52 17.91 18.09
N GLU A 129 7.09 18.59 19.07
CA GLU A 129 7.24 18.05 20.42
C GLU A 129 6.00 18.43 21.25
N LEU A 130 5.33 17.42 21.80
CA LEU A 130 4.15 17.57 22.63
C LEU A 130 4.49 17.15 24.07
N MET A 131 4.02 17.93 25.04
CA MET A 131 4.05 17.51 26.44
C MET A 131 2.88 16.57 26.67
N VAL A 132 3.14 15.34 27.13
CA VAL A 132 2.09 14.38 27.46
C VAL A 132 1.44 14.86 28.76
N SER A 133 0.21 15.38 28.65
CA SER A 133 -0.54 15.92 29.78
C SER A 133 -1.35 14.83 30.49
N ASP A 134 -0.71 13.70 30.82
CA ASP A 134 -1.37 12.61 31.55
C ASP A 134 -0.42 11.90 32.53
N GLY A 135 0.05 12.66 33.53
CA GLY A 135 0.70 12.14 34.75
C GLY A 135 2.11 11.56 34.62
N GLU A 136 2.51 11.13 33.43
CA GLU A 136 3.88 10.72 33.12
C GLU A 136 4.66 11.91 32.58
N THR A 137 5.81 12.24 33.18
CA THR A 137 6.77 13.22 32.66
C THR A 137 7.44 12.68 31.39
N GLY A 138 6.67 12.55 30.32
CA GLY A 138 7.10 12.10 29.01
C GLY A 138 6.93 13.21 27.98
N THR A 139 7.95 13.39 27.13
CA THR A 139 7.87 14.18 25.90
C THR A 139 7.47 13.25 24.76
N GLN A 140 6.38 13.56 24.05
CA GLN A 140 5.99 12.89 22.82
C GLN A 140 6.55 13.67 21.62
N LEU A 141 7.05 12.97 20.61
CA LEU A 141 7.52 13.57 19.36
C LEU A 141 6.65 13.05 18.22
N ASP A 142 5.87 13.95 17.63
CA ASP A 142 5.10 13.70 16.41
C ASP A 142 5.95 14.10 15.20
N VAL A 143 6.02 13.20 14.22
CA VAL A 143 6.84 13.39 13.02
C VAL A 143 6.02 13.03 11.80
N ILE A 144 6.01 13.91 10.80
CA ILE A 144 5.49 13.60 9.47
C ILE A 144 6.69 13.29 8.58
N VAL A 145 6.67 12.08 8.00
CA VAL A 145 7.71 11.60 7.08
C VAL A 145 7.12 11.57 5.67
N ALA A 146 7.83 12.18 4.72
CA ALA A 146 7.50 12.10 3.31
C ALA A 146 8.42 11.11 2.59
N HIS A 147 7.85 10.35 1.66
CA HIS A 147 8.57 9.56 0.67
C HIS A 147 8.61 10.35 -0.66
N ASN A 148 9.69 10.21 -1.42
CA ASN A 148 9.86 10.78 -2.76
C ASN A 148 9.40 9.72 -3.76
N ASN A 149 8.62 10.10 -4.76
CA ASN A 149 8.20 9.16 -5.80
C ASN A 149 9.40 8.55 -6.55
N CYS A 150 9.16 7.42 -7.21
CA CYS A 150 10.21 6.60 -7.81
C CYS A 150 10.79 7.17 -9.12
N ASP A 151 10.11 8.14 -9.73
CA ASP A 151 10.54 8.84 -10.94
C ASP A 151 11.09 10.24 -10.64
N ALA A 152 11.91 10.74 -11.55
CA ALA A 152 12.45 12.09 -11.43
C ALA A 152 11.36 13.13 -11.70
N ILE A 153 11.41 14.26 -11.01
CA ILE A 153 10.54 15.40 -11.30
C ILE A 153 10.98 15.99 -12.65
N VAL A 154 10.14 15.84 -13.67
CA VAL A 154 10.33 16.54 -14.96
C VAL A 154 9.71 17.93 -14.82
N SER A 155 10.55 18.96 -14.86
CA SER A 155 10.14 20.38 -14.82
C SER A 155 9.76 20.92 -16.19
#